data_AF-A0A6G1IDB4-F1
#
_entry.id   AF-A0A6G1IDB4-F1
#
_cell.length_a   1.000
_cell.length_b   1.000
_cell.length_c   1.000
_cell.angle_alpha   90.00
_cell.angle_beta   90.00
_cell.angle_gamma   90.00
#
_symmetry.space_group_name_H-M   'P 1'
#
loop_
_entity.id
_entity.type
_entity.pdbx_description
1 polymer ?
#
loop_
_entity_poly.entity_id
_entity_poly.type
_entity_poly.pdbx_seq_one_letter_code
_entity_poly.pdbx_strand_id
1 'polypeptide(L)'
;MPKPSPKDAKKSKPPTPPAPVRDVRVPTTLVPNFLQCPTIVKVVVGPEGAEQMYFVHESLLVERSHFFNRALNGKWRESDDKTVLMPDDEPEIVLAYLQLLYTGNLPIQESPRDKRKEFEILIELYILADKLQDPKSMNLVIDAFLAQARANKGPAGMRIANAVFDGTSEGSRLRALVVDHFVDRGGEGAVHGKWGEPHPEFLFQLSRRLLVKKKDLGVGGWGGLSISSSAL
;
A
#
# COMPACT_ATOMS: atom_id res chain seq x y z
N MET A 1 63.20 -10.32 -35.97
CA MET A 1 62.37 -9.28 -35.32
C MET A 1 60.91 -9.69 -35.44
N PRO A 2 60.16 -9.85 -34.33
CA PRO A 2 58.79 -10.37 -34.35
C PRO A 2 57.77 -9.29 -34.72
N LYS A 3 56.71 -9.68 -35.44
CA LYS A 3 55.57 -8.82 -35.83
C LYS A 3 54.71 -8.48 -34.60
N PRO A 4 54.13 -7.27 -34.50
CA PRO A 4 53.22 -6.94 -33.42
C PRO A 4 51.84 -7.58 -33.64
N SER A 5 51.27 -8.12 -32.57
CA SER A 5 49.94 -8.70 -32.48
C SER A 5 48.84 -7.63 -32.62
N PRO A 6 47.64 -7.96 -33.15
CA PRO A 6 46.57 -6.99 -33.30
C PRO A 6 45.94 -6.68 -31.94
N LYS A 7 45.86 -5.39 -31.60
CA LYS A 7 45.22 -4.85 -30.40
C LYS A 7 43.71 -5.09 -30.43
N ASP A 8 43.18 -5.37 -29.25
CA ASP A 8 41.77 -5.55 -28.92
C ASP A 8 40.86 -4.44 -29.50
N ALA A 9 40.06 -4.80 -30.49
CA ALA A 9 38.93 -3.98 -30.92
C ALA A 9 37.79 -4.12 -29.89
N LYS A 10 37.77 -3.22 -28.89
CA LYS A 10 36.62 -3.05 -27.99
C LYS A 10 35.38 -2.71 -28.83
N LYS A 11 34.46 -3.67 -28.99
CA LYS A 11 33.13 -3.45 -29.56
C LYS A 11 32.36 -2.47 -28.67
N SER A 12 32.19 -1.23 -29.12
CA SER A 12 31.34 -0.23 -28.48
C SER A 12 29.88 -0.68 -28.57
N LYS A 13 29.20 -0.74 -27.42
CA LYS A 13 27.77 -1.07 -27.32
C LYS A 13 26.95 -0.04 -28.12
N PRO A 14 25.93 -0.44 -28.89
CA PRO A 14 25.12 0.52 -29.66
C PRO A 14 24.41 1.53 -28.74
N PRO A 15 24.21 2.77 -29.22
CA PRO A 15 23.56 3.82 -28.43
C PRO A 15 22.13 3.42 -28.09
N THR A 16 21.76 3.57 -26.82
CA THR A 16 20.42 3.35 -26.32
C THR A 16 19.44 4.32 -27.00
N PRO A 17 18.25 3.88 -27.45
CA PRO A 17 17.26 4.78 -28.03
C PRO A 17 16.85 5.87 -27.03
N PRO A 18 16.58 7.09 -27.49
CA PRO A 18 16.11 8.17 -26.63
C PRO A 18 14.78 7.77 -25.99
N ALA A 19 14.61 8.10 -24.70
CA ALA A 19 13.37 7.83 -23.98
C ALA A 19 12.18 8.53 -24.69
N PRO A 20 10.99 7.91 -24.71
CA PRO A 20 9.81 8.52 -25.31
C PRO A 20 9.50 9.85 -24.64
N VAL A 21 9.17 10.87 -25.44
CA VAL A 21 8.77 12.18 -24.94
C VAL A 21 7.39 12.07 -24.28
N ARG A 22 7.31 12.33 -22.97
CA ARG A 22 6.04 12.43 -22.24
C ARG A 22 5.35 13.74 -22.62
N ASP A 23 4.25 13.68 -23.39
CA ASP A 23 3.42 14.87 -23.61
C ASP A 23 2.65 15.18 -22.33
N VAL A 24 2.94 16.33 -21.73
CA VAL A 24 2.33 16.81 -20.48
C VAL A 24 1.14 17.73 -20.73
N ARG A 25 0.85 18.07 -21.99
CA ARG A 25 -0.29 18.92 -22.34
C ARG A 25 -1.55 18.07 -22.34
N VAL A 26 -2.53 18.53 -21.59
CA VAL A 26 -3.88 17.96 -21.55
C VAL A 26 -4.87 19.08 -21.81
N PRO A 27 -6.06 18.79 -22.39
CA PRO A 27 -7.14 19.76 -22.45
C PRO A 27 -7.39 20.41 -21.08
N THR A 28 -7.62 21.72 -21.06
CA THR A 28 -7.86 22.48 -19.82
C THR A 28 -9.00 21.91 -18.98
N THR A 29 -10.01 21.31 -19.64
CA THR A 29 -11.16 20.66 -18.99
C THR A 29 -10.79 19.42 -18.16
N LEU A 30 -9.61 18.82 -18.38
CA LEU A 30 -9.13 17.65 -17.65
C LEU A 30 -8.25 18.01 -16.43
N VAL A 31 -7.96 19.30 -16.21
CA VAL A 31 -7.16 19.76 -15.08
C VAL A 31 -8.08 20.42 -14.06
N PRO A 32 -8.26 19.85 -12.87
CA PRO A 32 -9.02 20.51 -11.82
C PRO A 32 -8.31 21.80 -11.39
N ASN A 33 -9.04 22.92 -11.37
CA ASN A 33 -8.48 24.20 -10.91
C ASN A 33 -8.67 24.35 -9.40
N PHE A 34 -7.71 23.85 -8.65
CA PHE A 34 -7.72 23.97 -7.19
C PHE A 34 -7.51 25.42 -6.72
N LEU A 35 -6.74 26.23 -7.45
CA LEU A 35 -6.36 27.59 -7.05
C LEU A 35 -7.51 28.60 -7.13
N GLN A 36 -8.52 28.32 -7.95
CA GLN A 36 -9.76 29.11 -8.03
C GLN A 36 -10.91 28.48 -7.22
N CYS A 37 -10.65 27.42 -6.47
CA CYS A 37 -11.62 26.85 -5.54
C CYS A 37 -11.55 27.65 -4.23
N PRO A 38 -12.56 28.48 -3.90
CA PRO A 38 -12.49 29.36 -2.74
C PRO A 38 -12.64 28.59 -1.41
N THR A 39 -13.11 27.34 -1.46
CA THR A 39 -13.33 26.58 -0.23
C THR A 39 -12.11 25.76 0.17
N ILE A 40 -11.64 26.07 1.37
CA ILE A 40 -10.71 25.25 2.14
C ILE A 40 -11.48 24.58 3.29
N VAL A 41 -11.22 23.30 3.47
CA VAL A 41 -11.72 22.47 4.58
C VAL A 41 -10.58 22.29 5.58
N LYS A 42 -10.90 22.42 6.87
CA LYS A 42 -9.98 22.13 7.97
C LYS A 42 -10.18 20.69 8.43
N VAL A 43 -9.15 19.85 8.29
CA VAL A 43 -9.15 18.46 8.77
C VAL A 43 -8.34 18.42 10.07
N VAL A 44 -8.98 18.04 11.17
CA VAL A 44 -8.35 17.93 12.50
C VAL A 44 -8.18 16.45 12.83
N VAL A 45 -6.94 16.02 13.07
CA VAL A 45 -6.58 14.61 13.18
C VAL A 45 -5.87 14.33 14.49
N GLY A 46 -6.18 13.20 15.11
CA GLY A 46 -5.56 12.72 16.34
C GLY A 46 -6.36 13.07 17.60
N PRO A 47 -5.95 12.52 18.75
CA PRO A 47 -6.71 12.60 19.98
C PRO A 47 -6.69 14.03 20.56
N GLU A 48 -7.69 14.32 21.39
CA GLU A 48 -7.83 15.62 22.07
C GLU A 48 -6.53 16.00 22.81
N GLY A 49 -6.02 17.21 22.53
CA GLY A 49 -4.78 17.72 23.12
C GLY A 49 -3.49 17.38 22.36
N ALA A 50 -3.53 16.53 21.33
CA ALA A 50 -2.41 16.23 20.43
C ALA A 50 -2.81 16.36 18.94
N GLU A 51 -3.81 17.18 18.67
CA GLU A 51 -4.43 17.34 17.36
C GLU A 51 -3.48 18.00 16.35
N GLN A 52 -3.51 17.51 15.11
CA GLN A 52 -2.86 18.13 13.96
C GLN A 52 -3.91 18.66 12.99
N MET A 53 -3.67 19.85 12.45
CA MET A 53 -4.61 20.53 11.56
C MET A 53 -4.05 20.63 10.15
N TYR A 54 -4.85 20.19 9.19
CA TYR A 54 -4.54 20.26 7.76
C TYR A 54 -5.59 21.09 7.03
N PHE A 55 -5.15 21.89 6.07
CA PHE A 55 -6.00 22.75 5.25
C PHE A 55 -6.00 22.24 3.81
N VAL A 56 -7.16 21.83 3.31
CA VAL A 56 -7.28 21.11 2.04
C VAL A 56 -8.37 21.71 1.18
N HIS A 57 -8.16 21.76 -0.14
CA HIS A 57 -9.20 22.21 -1.06
C HIS A 57 -10.38 21.24 -1.05
N GLU A 58 -11.59 21.77 -0.86
CA GLU A 58 -12.82 20.97 -0.77
C GLU A 58 -13.02 20.08 -2.01
N SER A 59 -12.81 20.66 -3.19
CA SER A 59 -12.95 19.98 -4.48
C SER A 59 -12.11 18.71 -4.55
N LEU A 60 -10.90 18.72 -4.00
CA LEU A 60 -10.00 17.57 -3.99
C LEU A 60 -10.54 16.42 -3.14
N LEU A 61 -11.10 16.74 -1.97
CA LEU A 61 -11.69 15.77 -1.06
C LEU A 61 -12.98 15.17 -1.63
N VAL A 62 -13.89 16.03 -2.09
CA VAL A 62 -15.22 15.66 -2.60
C VAL A 62 -15.14 14.84 -3.88
N GLU A 63 -14.20 15.15 -4.79
CA GLU A 63 -14.01 14.40 -6.04
C GLU A 63 -13.52 12.97 -5.78
N ARG A 64 -12.67 12.79 -4.77
CA ARG A 64 -11.95 11.53 -4.54
C ARG A 64 -12.66 10.61 -3.53
N SER A 65 -13.37 11.17 -2.57
CA SER A 65 -13.92 10.46 -1.42
C SER A 65 -15.42 10.67 -1.27
N HIS A 66 -16.18 9.58 -1.28
CA HIS A 66 -17.62 9.62 -1.02
C HIS A 66 -17.93 10.04 0.42
N PHE A 67 -17.06 9.73 1.39
CA PHE A 67 -17.18 10.18 2.76
C PHE A 67 -17.15 11.71 2.84
N PHE A 68 -16.10 12.33 2.30
CA PHE A 68 -15.97 13.79 2.32
C PHE A 68 -17.08 14.48 1.52
N ASN A 69 -17.48 13.92 0.37
CA ASN A 69 -18.61 14.43 -0.38
C ASN A 69 -19.90 14.48 0.46
N ARG A 70 -20.20 13.40 1.20
CA ARG A 70 -21.38 13.37 2.09
C ARG A 70 -21.24 14.27 3.30
N ALA A 71 -20.05 14.34 3.89
CA ALA A 71 -19.80 15.17 5.08
C ALA A 71 -19.93 16.67 4.76
N LEU A 72 -19.43 17.10 3.59
CA LEU A 72 -19.32 18.51 3.20
C LEU A 72 -20.54 19.02 2.41
N ASN A 73 -21.20 18.16 1.63
CA ASN A 73 -22.40 18.53 0.84
C ASN A 73 -23.71 17.99 1.44
N GLY A 74 -23.65 17.34 2.60
CA GLY A 74 -24.80 16.78 3.29
C GLY A 74 -25.51 17.78 4.20
N LYS A 75 -26.66 17.39 4.75
CA LYS A 75 -27.42 18.18 5.75
C LYS A 75 -26.78 18.18 7.15
N TRP A 76 -25.51 17.76 7.27
CA TRP A 76 -24.85 17.58 8.55
C TRP A 76 -24.29 18.90 9.08
N ARG A 77 -24.38 19.08 10.39
CA ARG A 77 -24.05 20.32 11.13
C ARG A 77 -22.58 20.75 11.02
N GLU A 78 -21.69 19.87 10.59
CA GLU A 78 -20.28 20.17 10.30
C GLU A 78 -20.09 21.02 9.02
N SER A 79 -21.16 21.16 8.21
CA SER A 79 -21.22 22.00 7.02
C SER A 79 -20.98 23.49 7.31
N ASP A 80 -21.35 23.99 8.49
CA ASP A 80 -21.29 25.44 8.76
C ASP A 80 -19.85 25.92 9.04
N ASP A 81 -19.01 25.08 9.65
CA ASP A 81 -17.62 25.42 10.01
C ASP A 81 -16.56 24.79 9.10
N LYS A 82 -16.97 24.06 8.05
CA LYS A 82 -16.08 23.39 7.07
C LYS A 82 -14.92 22.66 7.73
N THR A 83 -15.21 21.99 8.84
CA THR A 83 -14.26 21.29 9.67
C THR A 83 -14.64 19.82 9.74
N VAL A 84 -13.67 18.94 9.50
CA VAL A 84 -13.84 17.48 9.64
C VAL A 84 -12.93 16.99 10.75
N LEU A 85 -13.52 16.29 11.72
CA LEU A 85 -12.81 15.74 12.87
C LEU A 85 -12.50 14.26 12.65
N MET A 86 -11.25 13.87 12.91
CA MET A 86 -10.71 12.53 12.74
C MET A 86 -9.89 12.13 13.98
N PRO A 87 -10.53 12.02 15.16
CA PRO A 87 -9.82 11.87 16.44
C PRO A 87 -9.13 10.51 16.61
N ASP A 88 -9.66 9.47 15.96
CA ASP A 88 -9.16 8.09 16.06
C ASP A 88 -8.12 7.75 14.98
N ASP A 89 -7.82 8.68 14.07
CA ASP A 89 -6.91 8.46 12.95
C ASP A 89 -5.52 9.01 13.25
N GLU A 90 -4.48 8.33 12.76
CA GLU A 90 -3.09 8.73 12.96
C GLU A 90 -2.71 9.90 12.02
N PRO A 91 -2.16 11.01 12.55
CA PRO A 91 -1.81 12.17 11.74
C PRO A 91 -0.84 11.89 10.59
N GLU A 92 0.12 10.98 10.77
CA GLU A 92 1.07 10.58 9.72
C GLU A 92 0.38 9.93 8.51
N ILE A 93 -0.59 9.05 8.78
CA ILE A 93 -1.33 8.33 7.74
C ILE A 93 -2.29 9.28 7.00
N VAL A 94 -2.96 10.18 7.71
CA VAL A 94 -3.82 11.19 7.08
C VAL A 94 -2.97 12.16 6.25
N LEU A 95 -1.80 12.57 6.72
CA LEU A 95 -0.90 13.42 5.92
C LEU A 95 -0.49 12.74 4.61
N ALA A 96 -0.08 11.47 4.67
CA ALA A 96 0.27 10.68 3.50
C ALA A 96 -0.91 10.56 2.52
N TYR A 97 -2.13 10.36 3.03
CA TYR A 97 -3.35 10.36 2.21
C TYR A 97 -3.57 11.71 1.51
N LEU A 98 -3.45 12.82 2.24
CA LEU A 98 -3.65 14.15 1.66
C LEU A 98 -2.59 14.47 0.61
N GLN A 99 -1.33 14.10 0.84
CA GLN A 99 -0.25 14.24 -0.13
C GLN A 99 -0.50 13.39 -1.39
N LEU A 100 -1.06 12.18 -1.23
CA LEU A 100 -1.49 11.34 -2.34
C LEU A 100 -2.56 12.04 -3.19
N LEU A 101 -3.53 12.71 -2.56
CA LEU A 101 -4.58 13.41 -3.30
C LEU A 101 -4.00 14.54 -4.17
N TYR A 102 -3.08 15.33 -3.63
CA TYR A 102 -2.49 16.45 -4.36
C TYR A 102 -1.54 16.01 -5.47
N THR A 103 -0.71 15.00 -5.19
CA THR A 103 0.43 14.69 -6.06
C THR A 103 0.24 13.43 -6.90
N GLY A 104 -0.70 12.56 -6.52
CA GLY A 104 -0.80 11.20 -7.05
C GLY A 104 0.36 10.29 -6.63
N ASN A 105 1.22 10.71 -5.69
CA ASN A 105 2.39 9.96 -5.23
C ASN A 105 2.34 9.73 -3.72
N LEU A 106 2.93 8.62 -3.27
CA LEU A 106 3.11 8.30 -1.85
C LEU A 106 4.55 8.60 -1.40
N PRO A 107 4.78 9.58 -0.51
CA PRO A 107 6.11 9.92 -0.02
C PRO A 107 6.54 8.97 1.12
N ILE A 108 6.49 7.66 0.88
CA ILE A 108 6.80 6.63 1.88
C ILE A 108 8.17 5.98 1.66
N GLN A 109 8.85 6.31 0.56
CA GLN A 109 10.11 5.70 0.13
C GLN A 109 11.32 6.42 0.72
N GLU A 110 11.42 6.55 2.05
CA GLU A 110 12.41 7.44 2.66
C GLU A 110 13.67 6.74 3.21
N SER A 111 13.69 5.41 3.42
CA SER A 111 14.98 4.73 3.61
C SER A 111 14.98 3.21 3.39
N PRO A 112 16.06 2.63 2.81
CA PRO A 112 16.20 1.18 2.66
C PRO A 112 16.29 0.42 4.00
N ARG A 113 16.45 1.11 5.13
CA ARG A 113 16.57 0.52 6.46
C ARG A 113 15.23 0.17 7.11
N ASP A 114 14.11 0.67 6.58
CA ASP A 114 12.81 0.51 7.23
C ASP A 114 11.67 0.07 6.29
N LYS A 115 11.98 -0.85 5.35
CA LYS A 115 10.96 -1.48 4.48
C LYS A 115 9.82 -2.14 5.24
N ARG A 116 10.00 -2.50 6.51
CA ARG A 116 8.91 -3.03 7.34
C ARG A 116 7.87 -1.95 7.61
N LYS A 117 8.29 -0.73 7.97
CA LYS A 117 7.39 0.42 8.19
C LYS A 117 6.61 0.81 6.95
N GLU A 118 7.23 0.74 5.77
CA GLU A 118 6.53 1.01 4.50
C GLU A 118 5.28 0.10 4.32
N PHE A 119 5.36 -1.19 4.68
CA PHE A 119 4.17 -2.06 4.63
C PHE A 119 3.12 -1.70 5.68
N GLU A 120 3.54 -1.26 6.87
CA GLU A 120 2.62 -0.82 7.92
C GLU A 120 1.85 0.41 7.44
N ILE A 121 2.56 1.43 6.95
CA ILE A 121 1.98 2.67 6.41
C ILE A 121 1.02 2.37 5.25
N LEU A 122 1.40 1.50 4.31
CA LEU A 122 0.54 1.15 3.19
C LEU A 122 -0.76 0.46 3.63
N ILE A 123 -0.68 -0.42 4.63
CA ILE A 123 -1.86 -1.13 5.13
C ILE A 123 -2.79 -0.18 5.90
N GLU A 124 -2.24 0.66 6.77
CA GLU A 124 -3.02 1.67 7.49
C GLU A 124 -3.65 2.68 6.53
N LEU A 125 -2.92 3.09 5.49
CA LEU A 125 -3.43 3.96 4.44
C LEU A 125 -4.53 3.31 3.60
N TYR A 126 -4.46 2.00 3.35
CA TYR A 126 -5.57 1.28 2.71
C TYR A 126 -6.82 1.33 3.60
N ILE A 127 -6.67 1.03 4.89
CA ILE A 127 -7.80 1.04 5.86
C ILE A 127 -8.42 2.43 5.93
N LEU A 128 -7.59 3.49 5.97
CA LEU A 128 -8.05 4.87 5.90
C LEU A 128 -8.79 5.16 4.59
N ALA A 129 -8.25 4.77 3.44
CA ALA A 129 -8.89 5.00 2.14
C ALA A 129 -10.22 4.24 2.01
N ASP A 130 -10.35 3.05 2.60
CA ASP A 130 -11.60 2.29 2.66
C ASP A 130 -12.64 3.00 3.56
N LYS A 131 -12.23 3.45 4.76
CA LYS A 131 -13.04 4.29 5.67
C LYS A 131 -13.55 5.56 4.96
N LEU A 132 -12.68 6.20 4.19
CA LEU A 132 -13.00 7.41 3.41
C LEU A 132 -13.74 7.10 2.09
N GLN A 133 -13.97 5.83 1.76
CA GLN A 133 -14.65 5.40 0.54
C GLN A 133 -14.00 5.97 -0.74
N ASP A 134 -12.67 5.88 -0.82
CA ASP A 134 -11.85 6.34 -1.94
C ASP A 134 -11.21 5.14 -2.68
N PRO A 135 -11.92 4.53 -3.65
CA PRO A 135 -11.44 3.33 -4.35
C PRO A 135 -10.19 3.57 -5.20
N LYS A 136 -9.98 4.80 -5.69
CA LYS A 136 -8.78 5.09 -6.48
C LYS A 136 -7.54 5.21 -5.59
N SER A 137 -7.67 5.73 -4.36
CA SER A 137 -6.57 5.66 -3.38
C SER A 137 -6.28 4.24 -2.95
N MET A 138 -7.31 3.42 -2.68
CA MET A 138 -7.13 1.99 -2.39
C MET A 138 -6.32 1.26 -3.49
N ASN A 139 -6.63 1.51 -4.77
CA ASN A 139 -5.89 0.91 -5.88
C ASN A 139 -4.43 1.39 -5.95
N LEU A 140 -4.17 2.70 -5.76
CA LEU A 140 -2.81 3.24 -5.74
C LEU A 140 -1.97 2.64 -4.60
N VAL A 141 -2.59 2.40 -3.45
CA VAL A 141 -1.96 1.74 -2.31
C VAL A 141 -1.65 0.27 -2.63
N ILE A 142 -2.55 -0.45 -3.29
CA ILE A 142 -2.28 -1.82 -3.77
C ILE A 142 -1.08 -1.83 -4.74
N ASP A 143 -1.04 -0.90 -5.70
CA ASP A 143 0.07 -0.82 -6.65
C ASP A 143 1.41 -0.58 -5.94
N ALA A 144 1.43 0.32 -4.95
CA ALA A 144 2.60 0.58 -4.11
C ALA A 144 3.00 -0.64 -3.28
N PHE A 145 2.03 -1.34 -2.68
CA PHE A 145 2.25 -2.57 -1.92
C PHE A 145 2.87 -3.67 -2.78
N LEU A 146 2.37 -3.87 -4.00
CA LEU A 146 2.91 -4.86 -4.93
C LEU A 146 4.31 -4.50 -5.42
N ALA A 147 4.57 -3.21 -5.69
CA ALA A 147 5.90 -2.73 -6.02
C ALA A 147 6.90 -3.02 -4.90
N GLN A 148 6.49 -2.76 -3.66
CA GLN A 148 7.31 -3.02 -2.48
C GLN A 148 7.52 -4.52 -2.23
N ALA A 149 6.48 -5.34 -2.35
CA ALA A 149 6.54 -6.79 -2.23
C ALA A 149 7.50 -7.42 -3.25
N ARG A 150 7.59 -6.87 -4.46
CA ARG A 150 8.58 -7.29 -5.47
C ARG A 150 10.01 -6.91 -5.07
N ALA A 151 10.19 -5.77 -4.41
CA ALA A 151 11.48 -5.27 -3.96
C ALA A 151 11.97 -5.85 -2.62
N ASN A 152 11.12 -6.58 -1.89
CA ASN A 152 11.44 -7.18 -0.59
C ASN A 152 11.38 -8.72 -0.63
N LYS A 153 12.20 -9.37 0.19
CA LYS A 153 12.32 -10.84 0.22
C LYS A 153 11.39 -11.51 1.23
N GLY A 154 10.96 -10.80 2.27
CA GLY A 154 10.10 -11.32 3.33
C GLY A 154 8.67 -10.76 3.27
N PRO A 155 7.73 -11.41 3.98
CA PRO A 155 6.37 -10.91 4.09
C PRO A 155 6.31 -9.66 5.00
N ALA A 156 5.17 -8.99 4.99
CA ALA A 156 4.79 -8.04 6.02
C ALA A 156 4.86 -8.67 7.44
N GLY A 157 4.94 -7.83 8.48
CA GLY A 157 5.01 -8.30 9.86
C GLY A 157 3.68 -8.90 10.34
N MET A 158 3.73 -9.89 11.23
CA MET A 158 2.53 -10.57 11.76
C MET A 158 1.59 -9.62 12.50
N ARG A 159 2.13 -8.64 13.24
CA ARG A 159 1.34 -7.59 13.92
C ARG A 159 0.38 -6.90 12.97
N ILE A 160 0.83 -6.61 11.75
CA ILE A 160 0.03 -5.92 10.74
C ILE A 160 -0.97 -6.87 10.09
N ALA A 161 -0.58 -8.13 9.85
CA ALA A 161 -1.52 -9.14 9.40
C ALA A 161 -2.70 -9.27 10.38
N ASN A 162 -2.42 -9.29 11.68
CA ASN A 162 -3.47 -9.30 12.70
C ASN A 162 -4.33 -8.02 12.66
N ALA A 163 -3.71 -6.84 12.60
CA ALA A 163 -4.44 -5.57 12.52
C ALA A 163 -5.39 -5.50 11.31
N VAL A 164 -5.02 -6.07 10.16
CA VAL A 164 -5.90 -6.17 9.00
C VAL A 164 -7.11 -7.05 9.28
N PHE A 165 -6.92 -8.17 9.96
CA PHE A 165 -8.00 -9.10 10.27
C PHE A 165 -8.90 -8.58 11.40
N ASP A 166 -8.35 -7.83 12.36
CA ASP A 166 -9.12 -7.20 13.43
C ASP A 166 -9.92 -5.98 12.92
N GLY A 167 -9.33 -5.21 11.99
CA GLY A 167 -9.87 -3.92 11.54
C GLY A 167 -10.74 -3.95 10.27
N THR A 168 -10.85 -5.08 9.57
CA THR A 168 -11.62 -5.17 8.30
C THR A 168 -12.66 -6.29 8.34
N SER A 169 -13.63 -6.28 7.42
CA SER A 169 -14.63 -7.36 7.31
C SER A 169 -14.11 -8.59 6.56
N GLU A 170 -14.79 -9.74 6.69
CA GLU A 170 -14.40 -11.01 6.06
C GLU A 170 -14.26 -10.90 4.53
N GLY A 171 -15.08 -10.06 3.89
CA GLY A 171 -15.03 -9.82 2.44
C GLY A 171 -13.96 -8.82 1.98
N SER A 172 -13.11 -8.32 2.89
CA SER A 172 -12.11 -7.31 2.54
C SER A 172 -11.05 -7.85 1.58
N ARG A 173 -10.84 -7.13 0.48
CA ARG A 173 -9.75 -7.44 -0.48
C ARG A 173 -8.37 -7.27 0.15
N LEU A 174 -8.25 -6.49 1.22
CA LEU A 174 -7.00 -6.33 1.96
C LEU A 174 -6.59 -7.63 2.66
N ARG A 175 -7.55 -8.36 3.24
CA ARG A 175 -7.29 -9.69 3.85
C ARG A 175 -6.72 -10.66 2.79
N ALA A 176 -7.35 -10.71 1.62
CA ALA A 176 -6.89 -11.54 0.52
C ALA A 176 -5.48 -11.15 0.05
N LEU A 177 -5.19 -9.86 -0.11
CA LEU A 177 -3.87 -9.35 -0.50
C LEU A 177 -2.79 -9.74 0.51
N VAL A 178 -3.05 -9.58 1.81
CA VAL A 178 -2.12 -9.95 2.87
C VAL A 178 -1.87 -11.46 2.87
N VAL A 179 -2.94 -12.27 2.78
CA VAL A 179 -2.81 -13.73 2.69
C VAL A 179 -1.96 -14.14 1.49
N ASP A 180 -2.26 -13.62 0.29
CA ASP A 180 -1.49 -13.91 -0.92
C ASP A 180 -0.02 -13.49 -0.79
N HIS A 181 0.24 -12.35 -0.13
CA HIS A 181 1.59 -11.87 0.13
C HIS A 181 2.38 -12.82 1.05
N PHE A 182 1.75 -13.33 2.12
CA PHE A 182 2.37 -14.34 2.99
C PHE A 182 2.57 -15.68 2.29
N VAL A 183 1.65 -16.08 1.42
CA VAL A 183 1.80 -17.29 0.59
C VAL A 183 2.96 -17.17 -0.40
N ASP A 184 3.22 -15.97 -0.92
CA ASP A 184 4.31 -15.72 -1.87
C ASP A 184 5.68 -15.57 -1.18
N ARG A 185 5.74 -14.85 -0.06
CA ARG A 185 7.01 -14.43 0.57
C ARG A 185 7.29 -15.07 1.92
N GLY A 186 6.30 -15.70 2.54
CA GLY A 186 6.43 -16.31 3.86
C GLY A 186 7.20 -17.63 3.84
N GLY A 187 8.16 -17.77 4.75
CA GLY A 187 8.75 -19.06 5.13
C GLY A 187 8.13 -19.60 6.41
N GLU A 188 8.59 -20.76 6.89
CA GLU A 188 8.12 -21.40 8.12
C GLU A 188 8.15 -20.45 9.33
N GLY A 189 9.19 -19.62 9.43
CA GLY A 189 9.33 -18.64 10.51
C GLY A 189 8.39 -17.43 10.42
N ALA A 190 7.65 -17.25 9.32
CA ALA A 190 6.73 -16.12 9.18
C ALA A 190 5.49 -16.24 10.08
N VAL A 191 5.12 -17.46 10.49
CA VAL A 191 3.96 -17.77 11.33
C VAL A 191 4.36 -18.23 12.74
N HIS A 192 5.63 -18.10 13.12
CA HIS A 192 6.11 -18.55 14.43
C HIS A 192 5.85 -17.51 15.54
N GLY A 193 5.63 -17.97 16.77
CA GLY A 193 5.26 -17.11 17.91
C GLY A 193 6.25 -15.98 18.26
N LYS A 194 7.53 -16.08 17.91
CA LYS A 194 8.50 -14.99 18.13
C LYS A 194 8.20 -13.69 17.35
N TRP A 195 7.29 -13.70 16.38
CA TRP A 195 6.81 -12.48 15.70
C TRP A 195 5.36 -12.11 16.07
N GLY A 196 4.76 -12.80 17.04
CA GLY A 196 3.35 -12.67 17.44
C GLY A 196 2.53 -13.90 17.05
N GLU A 197 1.47 -14.17 17.81
CA GLU A 197 0.53 -15.23 17.46
C GLU A 197 -0.38 -14.77 16.31
N PRO A 198 -0.50 -15.56 15.23
CA PRO A 198 -1.29 -15.19 14.08
C PRO A 198 -2.79 -15.28 14.38
N HIS A 199 -3.56 -14.33 13.86
CA HIS A 199 -5.02 -14.32 13.98
C HIS A 199 -5.61 -15.64 13.46
N PRO A 200 -6.57 -16.28 14.17
CA PRO A 200 -7.09 -17.61 13.78
C PRO A 200 -7.66 -17.64 12.36
N GLU A 201 -8.41 -16.61 11.98
CA GLU A 201 -8.97 -16.50 10.62
C GLU A 201 -7.88 -16.26 9.57
N PHE A 202 -6.79 -15.56 9.92
CA PHE A 202 -5.66 -15.40 9.02
C PHE A 202 -4.97 -16.75 8.77
N LEU A 203 -4.72 -17.54 9.82
CA LEU A 203 -4.19 -18.90 9.67
C LEU A 203 -5.10 -19.79 8.84
N PHE A 204 -6.42 -19.71 9.07
CA PHE A 204 -7.39 -20.48 8.31
C PHE A 204 -7.32 -20.13 6.81
N GLN A 205 -7.37 -18.85 6.46
CA GLN A 205 -7.29 -18.41 5.06
C GLN A 205 -5.92 -18.71 4.43
N LEU A 206 -4.83 -18.52 5.19
CA LEU A 206 -3.47 -18.87 4.76
C LEU A 206 -3.35 -20.36 4.45
N SER A 207 -3.85 -21.23 5.32
CA SER A 207 -3.81 -22.69 5.12
C SER A 207 -4.60 -23.12 3.88
N ARG A 208 -5.80 -22.58 3.69
CA ARG A 208 -6.62 -22.82 2.49
C ARG A 208 -5.88 -22.38 1.23
N ARG A 209 -5.27 -21.20 1.25
CA ARG A 209 -4.57 -20.65 0.09
C ARG A 209 -3.30 -21.44 -0.26
N LEU A 210 -2.56 -21.90 0.74
CA LEU A 210 -1.39 -22.78 0.56
C LEU A 210 -1.77 -24.13 -0.06
N LEU A 211 -2.89 -24.72 0.35
CA LEU A 211 -3.40 -25.97 -0.23
C LEU A 211 -3.76 -25.80 -1.72
N VAL A 212 -4.33 -24.66 -2.10
CA VAL A 212 -4.60 -24.32 -3.51
C VAL A 212 -3.29 -24.18 -4.28
N LYS A 213 -2.34 -23.39 -3.77
CA LYS A 213 -1.02 -23.19 -4.41
C LYS A 213 -0.25 -24.50 -4.59
N LYS A 214 -0.33 -25.43 -3.63
CA LYS A 214 0.29 -26.76 -3.73
C LYS A 214 -0.28 -27.57 -4.91
N LYS A 215 -1.60 -27.53 -5.12
CA LYS A 215 -2.24 -28.16 -6.28
C LYS A 215 -1.80 -27.51 -7.58
N ASP A 216 -1.74 -26.19 -7.63
CA ASP A 216 -1.31 -25.44 -8.82
C ASP A 216 0.14 -25.76 -9.22
N LEU A 217 1.01 -26.01 -8.25
CA LEU A 217 2.40 -26.41 -8.46
C LEU A 217 2.58 -27.89 -8.81
N GLY A 218 1.51 -28.69 -8.87
CA GLY A 218 1.58 -30.12 -9.18
C GLY A 218 2.31 -30.96 -8.11
N VAL A 219 2.50 -30.41 -6.91
CA VAL A 219 3.21 -31.08 -5.81
C VAL A 219 2.23 -32.01 -5.08
N GLY A 220 1.85 -33.10 -5.72
CA GLY A 220 0.89 -34.08 -5.20
C GLY A 220 1.34 -35.52 -5.45
N GLY A 221 1.58 -36.28 -4.38
CA GLY A 221 1.94 -37.70 -4.47
C GLY A 221 2.62 -38.20 -3.19
N TRP A 222 2.39 -39.47 -2.83
CA TRP A 222 3.00 -40.09 -1.64
C TRP A 222 4.51 -40.33 -1.80
N GLY A 223 5.08 -40.14 -2.99
CA GLY A 223 6.48 -40.46 -3.32
C GLY A 223 7.55 -39.47 -2.81
N GLY A 224 7.15 -38.38 -2.13
CA GLY A 224 8.08 -37.35 -1.62
C GLY A 224 7.98 -37.08 -0.11
N LEU A 225 7.26 -37.91 0.64
CA LEU A 225 7.11 -37.75 2.09
C LEU A 225 8.37 -38.28 2.80
N SER A 226 9.36 -37.42 3.01
CA SER A 226 10.36 -37.65 4.06
C SER A 226 9.84 -37.06 5.36
N ILE A 227 9.50 -37.91 6.33
CA ILE A 227 9.29 -37.45 7.71
C ILE A 227 10.66 -36.99 8.21
N SER A 228 10.85 -35.69 8.40
CA SER A 228 12.06 -35.17 9.06
C SER A 228 12.02 -35.62 10.52
N SER A 229 12.67 -36.76 10.80
CA SER A 229 12.92 -37.23 12.16
C SER A 229 14.02 -36.37 12.77
N SER A 230 13.66 -35.17 13.22
CA SER A 230 14.57 -34.30 13.94
C SER A 230 13.81 -33.34 14.85
N ALA A 231 13.15 -33.90 15.87
CA ALA A 231 12.81 -33.24 17.13
C ALA A 231 12.09 -34.26 18.05
N LEU A 232 12.89 -35.03 18.80
CA LEU A 232 12.57 -35.40 20.17
C LEU A 232 13.52 -34.63 21.08
#